data_AF-A0A1Q3EKR9-F1
#
_entry.id   AF-A0A1Q3EKR9-F1
#
_cell.length_a   1.000
_cell.length_b   1.000
_cell.length_c   1.000
_cell.angle_alpha   90.00
_cell.angle_beta   90.00
_cell.angle_gamma   90.00
#
_symmetry.space_group_name_H-M   'P 1'
#
loop_
_entity.id
_entity.type
_entity.pdbx_description
1 polymer ?
#
loop_
_entity_poly.entity_id
_entity_poly.type
_entity_poly.pdbx_seq_one_letter_code
_entity_poly.pdbx_strand_id
1 'polypeptide(L)'
;MTATDEMLDNLGLAGPGSIRGRLKGLGALMGAAAAVPTTQKDDDTASVKSQTSRPSKVNSDSDYHKSVESLVRSFLPDRRVKLGAALNAVGMTPADQAHEITSLSAISVEDLYALPNAPFTQLTPEQLLRYAQIVDTALFKSYLVVRPILAGSLFRVPNWCEVEEVEGVLRARGMFRELKDLYHQKKMHRKALELLRQLGEKEEDLDERVYDSVQYLRKLGPGDLEQVFESARWVIEQNSDRGLEIFKSEDVDLPRNHVADYLEKISPLLCTNYLEYLIQERGEVSVDFHDRLVELYAKITLEARRKKEENLRQQTYDKLMTFISTTTHYRVDRLYGLLSSEDLYEARAILLGKLGRHDQALELYVYRLQDYLKAEE
;
A
#
# COMPACT_ATOMS: atom_id res chain seq x y z
N MET A 1 19.46 -42.11 -20.72
CA MET A 1 18.01 -41.81 -20.70
C MET A 1 17.90 -40.38 -20.20
N THR A 2 17.46 -39.48 -21.09
CA THR A 2 16.84 -38.14 -20.88
C THR A 2 17.55 -37.16 -19.94
N ALA A 3 18.29 -36.13 -20.41
CA ALA A 3 17.81 -34.89 -21.08
C ALA A 3 16.71 -34.22 -20.24
N THR A 4 16.85 -33.02 -19.64
CA THR A 4 17.51 -31.80 -20.11
C THR A 4 17.94 -30.93 -18.91
N ASP A 5 19.23 -30.65 -18.83
CA ASP A 5 19.87 -29.64 -17.99
C ASP A 5 20.70 -28.81 -18.98
N GLU A 6 20.21 -27.63 -19.36
CA GLU A 6 20.91 -26.60 -20.16
C GLU A 6 19.90 -25.50 -20.54
N MET A 7 20.19 -24.25 -20.15
CA MET A 7 19.81 -22.97 -20.77
C MET A 7 19.43 -21.86 -19.75
N LEU A 8 20.43 -21.46 -18.96
CA LEU A 8 20.63 -20.08 -18.53
C LEU A 8 22.10 -19.75 -18.81
N ASP A 9 22.35 -18.98 -19.87
CA ASP A 9 23.45 -18.00 -19.98
C ASP A 9 23.66 -17.60 -21.45
N ASN A 10 23.22 -16.38 -21.78
CA ASN A 10 24.06 -15.35 -22.43
C ASN A 10 23.20 -14.23 -23.03
N LEU A 11 23.07 -13.14 -22.29
CA LEU A 11 22.78 -11.81 -22.80
C LEU A 11 24.10 -11.04 -22.84
N GLY A 12 24.60 -10.78 -24.06
CA GLY A 12 25.84 -10.03 -24.28
C GLY A 12 25.85 -9.32 -25.63
N LEU A 13 25.46 -8.05 -25.59
CA LEU A 13 25.82 -6.89 -26.44
C LEU A 13 26.63 -7.12 -27.74
N ALA A 14 26.11 -6.61 -28.87
CA ALA A 14 26.82 -5.72 -29.82
C ALA A 14 25.97 -5.35 -31.06
N GLY A 15 25.87 -4.06 -31.39
CA GLY A 15 25.76 -3.58 -32.79
C GLY A 15 27.14 -3.09 -33.26
N PRO A 16 27.30 -2.38 -34.40
CA PRO A 16 26.47 -2.25 -35.61
C PRO A 16 27.21 -2.74 -36.88
N GLY A 17 26.52 -3.03 -37.99
CA GLY A 17 27.18 -3.43 -39.23
C GLY A 17 26.27 -3.44 -40.47
N SER A 18 26.58 -2.54 -41.39
CA SER A 18 25.94 -2.31 -42.69
C SER A 18 26.13 -3.48 -43.69
N ILE A 19 25.17 -3.69 -44.59
CA ILE A 19 25.33 -3.66 -46.07
C ILE A 19 24.23 -4.49 -46.79
N ARG A 20 23.44 -3.76 -47.59
CA ARG A 20 22.76 -4.10 -48.86
C ARG A 20 21.84 -5.32 -48.96
N GLY A 21 20.61 -5.04 -49.39
CA GLY A 21 20.00 -5.87 -50.43
C GLY A 21 18.50 -5.71 -50.69
N ARG A 22 18.17 -4.77 -51.58
CA ARG A 22 17.08 -4.87 -52.59
C ARG A 22 15.63 -4.52 -52.18
N LEU A 23 15.33 -3.24 -52.37
CA LEU A 23 14.01 -2.62 -52.55
C LEU A 23 13.41 -2.90 -53.94
N LYS A 24 12.10 -3.12 -53.97
CA LYS A 24 11.09 -2.62 -54.93
C LYS A 24 9.75 -3.23 -54.48
N GLY A 25 8.67 -2.51 -54.21
CA GLY A 25 8.28 -1.13 -54.42
C GLY A 25 6.75 -1.14 -54.45
N LEU A 26 6.08 -0.07 -53.99
CA LEU A 26 4.73 0.33 -54.38
C LEU A 26 4.37 1.62 -53.66
N GLY A 27 4.67 2.74 -54.32
CA GLY A 27 4.15 4.06 -54.01
C GLY A 27 3.09 4.42 -55.06
N ALA A 28 1.98 4.93 -54.52
CA ALA A 28 0.75 5.39 -55.16
C ALA A 28 0.88 6.15 -56.48
N LEU A 29 -0.21 6.18 -57.25
CA LEU A 29 -0.71 7.39 -57.90
C LEU A 29 -2.20 7.25 -58.28
N MET A 30 -2.99 8.23 -57.83
CA MET A 30 -4.34 8.58 -58.28
C MET A 30 -4.31 9.17 -59.70
N GLY A 31 -5.40 9.00 -60.47
CA GLY A 31 -5.85 10.02 -61.43
C GLY A 31 -6.34 9.56 -62.82
N ALA A 32 -7.65 9.73 -63.03
CA ALA A 32 -8.34 10.24 -64.23
C ALA A 32 -8.48 9.42 -65.55
N ALA A 33 -9.78 9.28 -65.91
CA ALA A 33 -10.42 9.53 -67.22
C ALA A 33 -10.26 8.59 -68.44
N ALA A 34 -11.44 8.06 -68.84
CA ALA A 34 -12.01 7.93 -70.19
C ALA A 34 -11.30 7.09 -71.29
N ALA A 35 -11.94 5.97 -71.69
CA ALA A 35 -12.46 5.71 -73.06
C ALA A 35 -12.94 4.25 -73.22
N VAL A 36 -13.98 4.07 -74.04
CA VAL A 36 -14.77 2.87 -74.40
C VAL A 36 -14.40 2.46 -75.85
N PRO A 37 -14.88 1.37 -76.52
CA PRO A 37 -15.31 -0.01 -76.15
C PRO A 37 -14.55 -1.11 -76.95
N THR A 38 -14.76 -2.41 -76.64
CA THR A 38 -15.04 -3.45 -77.68
C THR A 38 -15.60 -4.75 -77.09
N THR A 39 -16.89 -4.98 -77.36
CA THR A 39 -17.57 -6.22 -77.81
C THR A 39 -17.01 -7.62 -77.47
N GLN A 40 -17.83 -8.42 -76.77
CA GLN A 40 -18.37 -9.75 -77.17
C GLN A 40 -19.18 -10.29 -75.96
N LYS A 41 -20.50 -10.16 -75.94
CA LYS A 41 -21.56 -11.02 -76.51
C LYS A 41 -21.67 -12.38 -75.80
N ASP A 42 -22.84 -12.55 -75.21
CA ASP A 42 -23.30 -13.59 -74.29
C ASP A 42 -23.21 -15.01 -74.84
N ASP A 43 -23.00 -15.97 -73.95
CA ASP A 43 -23.71 -17.24 -74.03
C ASP A 43 -23.98 -17.82 -72.63
N ASP A 44 -25.24 -18.20 -72.43
CA ASP A 44 -25.87 -18.64 -71.21
C ASP A 44 -25.44 -20.04 -70.76
N THR A 45 -25.81 -20.36 -69.51
CA THR A 45 -25.93 -21.70 -68.89
C THR A 45 -24.70 -22.28 -68.15
N ALA A 46 -24.53 -21.86 -66.90
CA ALA A 46 -23.96 -22.72 -65.86
C ALA A 46 -24.75 -22.59 -64.56
N SER A 47 -25.62 -23.59 -64.36
CA SER A 47 -26.29 -24.03 -63.13
C SER A 47 -25.83 -23.37 -61.82
N VAL A 48 -26.75 -22.64 -61.17
CA VAL A 48 -26.63 -22.23 -59.76
C VAL A 48 -26.69 -23.48 -58.88
N LYS A 49 -25.55 -24.12 -58.64
CA LYS A 49 -25.39 -25.00 -57.47
C LYS A 49 -25.29 -24.10 -56.26
N SER A 50 -26.38 -24.01 -55.51
CA SER A 50 -26.38 -23.54 -54.12
C SER A 50 -25.35 -24.36 -53.35
N GLN A 51 -24.15 -23.81 -53.14
CA GLN A 51 -23.25 -24.31 -52.12
C GLN A 51 -23.91 -23.97 -50.79
N THR A 52 -24.69 -24.92 -50.27
CA THR A 52 -24.94 -25.02 -48.84
C THR A 52 -23.57 -25.00 -48.17
N SER A 53 -23.24 -23.87 -47.56
CA SER A 53 -22.08 -23.73 -46.70
C SER A 53 -22.18 -24.84 -45.66
N ARG A 54 -21.26 -25.81 -45.76
CA ARG A 54 -21.04 -26.78 -44.69
C ARG A 54 -20.82 -25.99 -43.41
N PRO A 55 -21.40 -26.39 -42.26
CA PRO A 55 -21.15 -25.69 -41.01
C PRO A 55 -19.65 -25.72 -40.77
N SER A 56 -19.02 -24.56 -40.81
CA SER A 56 -17.64 -24.39 -40.36
C SER A 56 -17.57 -24.97 -38.95
N LYS A 57 -16.61 -25.87 -38.70
CA LYS A 57 -16.34 -26.39 -37.35
C LYS A 57 -16.42 -25.23 -36.37
N VAL A 58 -17.39 -25.32 -35.45
CA VAL A 58 -17.60 -24.34 -34.38
C VAL A 58 -16.27 -24.23 -33.66
N ASN A 59 -15.59 -23.09 -33.82
CA ASN A 59 -14.46 -22.75 -32.97
C ASN A 59 -15.07 -22.36 -31.62
N SER A 60 -15.41 -23.37 -30.81
CA SER A 60 -16.14 -23.23 -29.55
C SER A 60 -15.48 -22.22 -28.62
N ASP A 61 -14.15 -22.13 -28.65
CA ASP A 61 -13.37 -21.14 -27.89
C ASP A 61 -13.57 -19.70 -28.38
N SER A 62 -13.70 -19.49 -29.69
CA SER A 62 -13.95 -18.16 -30.26
C SER A 62 -15.37 -17.69 -29.97
N ASP A 63 -16.33 -18.60 -30.06
CA ASP A 63 -17.74 -18.28 -29.80
C ASP A 63 -18.01 -18.12 -28.30
N TYR A 64 -17.34 -18.88 -27.44
CA TYR A 64 -17.32 -18.67 -26.00
C TYR A 64 -16.75 -17.28 -25.65
N HIS A 65 -15.57 -16.93 -26.16
CA HIS A 65 -14.97 -15.62 -25.90
C HIS A 65 -15.87 -14.46 -26.35
N LYS A 66 -16.47 -14.53 -27.55
CA LYS A 66 -17.41 -13.51 -28.05
C LYS A 66 -18.68 -13.38 -27.20
N SER A 67 -19.18 -14.52 -26.70
CA SER A 67 -20.36 -14.55 -25.81
C SER A 67 -20.04 -13.87 -24.48
N VAL A 68 -18.88 -14.18 -23.88
CA VAL A 68 -18.42 -13.53 -22.65
C VAL A 68 -18.14 -12.05 -22.86
N GLU A 69 -17.57 -11.65 -24.00
CA GLU A 69 -17.32 -10.24 -24.32
C GLU A 69 -18.62 -9.43 -24.40
N SER A 70 -19.69 -10.03 -24.91
CA SER A 70 -21.02 -9.42 -24.96
C SER A 70 -21.63 -9.24 -23.56
N LEU A 71 -21.45 -10.23 -22.67
CA LEU A 71 -21.87 -10.13 -21.26
C LEU A 71 -21.15 -9.00 -20.52
N VAL A 72 -19.84 -8.86 -20.77
CA VAL A 72 -18.99 -7.84 -20.13
C VAL A 72 -19.31 -6.43 -20.64
N ARG A 73 -19.67 -6.27 -21.92
CA ARG A 73 -19.87 -4.93 -22.50
C ARG A 73 -21.22 -4.31 -22.19
N SER A 74 -22.28 -5.11 -22.07
CA SER A 74 -23.64 -4.57 -21.93
C SER A 74 -24.37 -5.08 -20.70
N PHE A 75 -24.41 -6.40 -20.50
CA PHE A 75 -25.32 -7.01 -19.54
C PHE A 75 -24.88 -6.80 -18.08
N LEU A 76 -23.65 -7.20 -17.76
CA LEU A 76 -23.15 -7.14 -16.38
C LEU A 76 -22.97 -5.69 -15.87
N PRO A 77 -22.41 -4.74 -16.66
CA PRO A 77 -22.32 -3.35 -16.23
C PRO A 77 -23.69 -2.70 -16.02
N ASP A 78 -24.67 -2.93 -16.90
CA ASP A 78 -26.04 -2.39 -16.76
C ASP A 78 -26.71 -2.90 -15.48
N ARG A 79 -26.53 -4.19 -15.18
CA ARG A 79 -27.05 -4.80 -13.94
C ARG A 79 -26.35 -4.25 -12.70
N ARG A 80 -25.03 -4.05 -12.74
CA ARG A 80 -24.26 -3.46 -11.63
C ARG A 80 -24.75 -2.04 -11.30
N VAL A 81 -25.02 -1.20 -12.32
CA VAL A 81 -25.54 0.16 -12.11
C VAL A 81 -26.92 0.13 -11.44
N LYS A 82 -27.83 -0.73 -11.93
CA LYS A 82 -29.19 -0.87 -11.37
C LYS A 82 -29.20 -1.42 -9.95
N LEU A 83 -28.36 -2.42 -9.68
CA LEU A 83 -28.18 -2.99 -8.32
C LEU A 83 -27.54 -2.00 -7.37
N GLY A 84 -26.55 -1.23 -7.83
CA GLY A 84 -25.94 -0.16 -7.04
C GLY A 84 -26.97 0.91 -6.63
N ALA A 85 -27.85 1.33 -7.55
CA ALA A 85 -28.94 2.26 -7.24
C ALA A 85 -29.93 1.67 -6.21
N ALA A 86 -30.29 0.40 -6.33
CA ALA A 86 -31.19 -0.27 -5.40
C ALA A 86 -30.57 -0.45 -4.00
N LEU A 87 -29.29 -0.85 -3.92
CA LEU A 87 -28.57 -1.03 -2.66
C LEU A 87 -28.33 0.31 -1.94
N ASN A 88 -28.00 1.36 -2.70
CA ASN A 88 -27.87 2.72 -2.16
C ASN A 88 -29.19 3.24 -1.59
N ALA A 89 -30.33 2.91 -2.21
CA ALA A 89 -31.64 3.28 -1.68
C ALA A 89 -31.98 2.60 -0.34
N VAL A 90 -31.35 1.46 -0.05
CA VAL A 90 -31.46 0.71 1.22
C VAL A 90 -30.36 1.12 2.22
N GLY A 91 -29.43 2.01 1.83
CA GLY A 91 -28.33 2.47 2.68
C GLY A 91 -27.20 1.44 2.86
N MET A 92 -27.13 0.41 2.02
CA MET A 92 -26.10 -0.63 2.10
C MET A 92 -24.90 -0.26 1.23
N THR A 93 -23.71 -0.14 1.85
CA THR A 93 -22.46 0.11 1.11
C THR A 93 -21.54 -1.12 1.12
N PRO A 94 -20.79 -1.38 0.03
CA PRO A 94 -19.84 -2.49 -0.02
C PRO A 94 -18.69 -2.41 0.98
N ALA A 95 -18.40 -1.21 1.50
CA ALA A 95 -17.25 -0.93 2.36
C ALA A 95 -17.51 -1.25 3.85
N ASP A 96 -18.78 -1.35 4.26
CA ASP A 96 -19.15 -1.55 5.66
C ASP A 96 -19.55 -3.00 5.95
N GLN A 97 -20.01 -3.75 4.95
CA GLN A 97 -20.57 -5.09 5.14
C GLN A 97 -19.68 -6.23 4.64
N ALA A 98 -18.46 -5.97 4.16
CA ALA A 98 -17.59 -6.98 3.54
C ALA A 98 -17.34 -8.26 4.39
N HIS A 99 -17.45 -8.15 5.72
CA HIS A 99 -17.24 -9.24 6.68
C HIS A 99 -18.53 -9.91 7.18
N GLU A 100 -19.68 -9.29 6.96
CA GLU A 100 -20.98 -9.76 7.47
C GLU A 100 -21.77 -10.56 6.43
N ILE A 101 -21.31 -10.57 5.16
CA ILE A 101 -22.00 -11.29 4.10
C ILE A 101 -21.59 -12.75 4.11
N THR A 102 -22.58 -13.64 4.15
CA THR A 102 -22.39 -15.07 3.90
C THR A 102 -21.73 -15.27 2.53
N SER A 103 -20.66 -16.07 2.50
CA SER A 103 -19.97 -16.45 1.25
C SER A 103 -20.94 -17.17 0.31
N LEU A 104 -20.82 -16.95 -1.01
CA LEU A 104 -21.60 -17.74 -1.98
C LEU A 104 -21.17 -19.21 -1.95
N SER A 105 -19.90 -19.48 -1.61
CA SER A 105 -19.36 -20.84 -1.39
C SER A 105 -20.07 -21.62 -0.27
N ALA A 106 -20.73 -20.92 0.67
CA ALA A 106 -21.47 -21.54 1.78
C ALA A 106 -22.93 -21.88 1.43
N ILE A 107 -23.42 -21.44 0.26
CA ILE A 107 -24.82 -21.60 -0.16
C ILE A 107 -24.91 -22.74 -1.18
N SER A 108 -25.98 -23.52 -1.11
CA SER A 108 -26.22 -24.58 -2.07
C SER A 108 -26.50 -24.00 -3.47
N VAL A 109 -26.08 -24.72 -4.51
CA VAL A 109 -26.35 -24.33 -5.90
C VAL A 109 -27.86 -24.20 -6.15
N GLU A 110 -28.66 -25.04 -5.50
CA GLU A 110 -30.13 -25.06 -5.60
C GLU A 110 -30.74 -23.76 -5.06
N ASP A 111 -30.26 -23.25 -3.94
CA ASP A 111 -30.73 -21.98 -3.36
C ASP A 111 -30.36 -20.78 -4.23
N LEU A 112 -29.21 -20.81 -4.90
CA LEU A 112 -28.81 -19.77 -5.86
C LEU A 112 -29.73 -19.75 -7.09
N TYR A 113 -30.11 -20.93 -7.60
CA TYR A 113 -31.08 -21.04 -8.69
C TYR A 113 -32.52 -20.73 -8.26
N ALA A 114 -32.85 -20.85 -6.98
CA ALA A 114 -34.16 -20.51 -6.42
C ALA A 114 -34.37 -18.99 -6.20
N LEU A 115 -33.36 -18.16 -6.46
CA LEU A 115 -33.49 -16.70 -6.32
C LEU A 115 -34.60 -16.16 -7.26
N PRO A 116 -35.53 -15.33 -6.74
CA PRO A 116 -36.70 -14.90 -7.49
C PRO A 116 -36.31 -13.98 -8.65
N ASN A 117 -36.80 -14.32 -9.85
CA ASN A 117 -36.68 -13.48 -11.04
C ASN A 117 -37.70 -12.33 -11.00
N ALA A 118 -37.52 -11.41 -10.04
CA ALA A 118 -38.37 -10.26 -9.78
C ALA A 118 -37.59 -8.94 -10.01
N PRO A 119 -38.28 -7.81 -10.26
CA PRO A 119 -37.62 -6.51 -10.34
C PRO A 119 -36.94 -6.15 -9.02
N PHE A 120 -35.80 -5.45 -9.09
CA PHE A 120 -34.95 -5.14 -7.93
C PHE A 120 -35.68 -4.40 -6.79
N THR A 121 -36.78 -3.72 -7.08
CA THR A 121 -37.61 -3.00 -6.09
C THR A 121 -38.41 -3.94 -5.17
N GLN A 122 -38.58 -5.21 -5.55
CA GLN A 122 -39.39 -6.19 -4.82
C GLN A 122 -38.54 -7.23 -4.06
N LEU A 123 -37.22 -7.14 -4.18
CA LEU A 123 -36.29 -8.08 -3.56
C LEU A 123 -36.00 -7.68 -2.13
N THR A 124 -35.74 -8.67 -1.29
CA THR A 124 -35.24 -8.40 0.07
C THR A 124 -33.80 -7.87 0.00
N PRO A 125 -33.34 -7.12 1.00
CA PRO A 125 -31.96 -6.62 1.03
C PRO A 125 -30.91 -7.73 0.91
N GLU A 126 -31.14 -8.88 1.54
CA GLU A 126 -30.27 -10.06 1.42
C GLU A 126 -30.22 -10.62 -0.01
N GLN A 127 -31.36 -10.65 -0.71
CA GLN A 127 -31.41 -11.11 -2.09
C GLN A 127 -30.69 -10.13 -3.03
N LEU A 128 -30.85 -8.81 -2.82
CA LEU A 128 -30.13 -7.79 -3.58
C LEU A 128 -28.61 -7.92 -3.41
N LEU A 129 -28.16 -8.16 -2.19
CA LEU A 129 -26.76 -8.40 -1.86
C LEU A 129 -26.22 -9.62 -2.62
N ARG A 130 -26.96 -10.74 -2.59
CA ARG A 130 -26.60 -11.97 -3.32
C ARG A 130 -26.51 -11.73 -4.82
N TYR A 131 -27.47 -11.03 -5.41
CA TYR A 131 -27.42 -10.66 -6.82
C TYR A 131 -26.19 -9.81 -7.14
N ALA A 132 -25.83 -8.86 -6.27
CA ALA A 132 -24.65 -8.03 -6.46
C ALA A 132 -23.35 -8.84 -6.38
N GLN A 133 -23.23 -9.76 -5.42
CA GLN A 133 -22.09 -10.67 -5.32
C GLN A 133 -21.94 -11.54 -6.58
N ILE A 134 -23.03 -12.14 -7.06
CA ILE A 134 -23.03 -12.96 -8.27
C ILE A 134 -22.60 -12.14 -9.49
N VAL A 135 -23.18 -10.94 -9.66
CA VAL A 135 -22.87 -10.06 -10.80
C VAL A 135 -21.41 -9.62 -10.79
N ASP A 136 -20.90 -9.17 -9.65
CA ASP A 136 -19.51 -8.69 -9.55
C ASP A 136 -18.49 -9.84 -9.66
N THR A 137 -18.75 -11.00 -9.06
CA THR A 137 -17.89 -12.19 -9.20
C THR A 137 -17.92 -12.75 -10.63
N ALA A 138 -19.09 -12.78 -11.28
CA ALA A 138 -19.21 -13.16 -12.69
C ALA A 138 -18.50 -12.15 -13.60
N LEU A 139 -18.58 -10.86 -13.30
CA LEU A 139 -17.88 -9.80 -14.04
C LEU A 139 -16.37 -9.96 -13.94
N PHE A 140 -15.85 -10.24 -12.75
CA PHE A 140 -14.43 -10.56 -12.55
C PHE A 140 -13.99 -11.78 -13.38
N LYS A 141 -14.69 -12.91 -13.25
CA LYS A 141 -14.37 -14.14 -14.03
C LYS A 141 -14.44 -13.87 -15.53
N SER A 142 -15.39 -13.06 -15.97
CA SER A 142 -15.54 -12.68 -17.38
C SER A 142 -14.41 -11.77 -17.87
N TYR A 143 -13.94 -10.81 -17.04
CA TYR A 143 -12.76 -10.00 -17.35
C TYR A 143 -11.52 -10.86 -17.51
N LEU A 144 -11.35 -11.89 -16.68
CA LEU A 144 -10.21 -12.82 -16.76
C LEU A 144 -10.17 -13.66 -18.04
N VAL A 145 -11.32 -13.86 -18.70
CA VAL A 145 -11.42 -14.55 -20.00
C VAL A 145 -11.17 -13.58 -21.16
N VAL A 146 -11.75 -12.38 -21.10
CA VAL A 146 -11.70 -11.41 -22.21
C VAL A 146 -10.40 -10.61 -22.19
N ARG A 147 -10.13 -9.89 -21.10
CA ARG A 147 -8.94 -9.04 -20.92
C ARG A 147 -8.61 -8.90 -19.43
N PRO A 148 -7.60 -9.64 -18.91
CA PRO A 148 -7.24 -9.60 -17.49
C PRO A 148 -6.91 -8.21 -16.94
N ILE A 149 -6.42 -7.28 -17.79
CA ILE A 149 -6.10 -5.89 -17.41
C ILE A 149 -7.33 -5.14 -16.85
N LEU A 150 -8.55 -5.53 -17.25
CA LEU A 150 -9.78 -4.92 -16.77
C LEU A 150 -10.11 -5.31 -15.32
N ALA A 151 -9.52 -6.37 -14.78
CA ALA A 151 -9.74 -6.78 -13.39
C ALA A 151 -9.29 -5.67 -12.41
N GLY A 152 -8.16 -4.99 -12.70
CA GLY A 152 -7.68 -3.90 -11.85
C GLY A 152 -8.64 -2.71 -11.76
N SER A 153 -9.40 -2.40 -12.81
CA SER A 153 -10.41 -1.34 -12.73
C SER A 153 -11.63 -1.72 -11.90
N LEU A 154 -11.90 -3.02 -11.74
CA LEU A 154 -12.98 -3.50 -10.88
C LEU A 154 -12.67 -3.31 -9.40
N PHE A 155 -11.43 -3.64 -8.98
CA PHE A 155 -11.03 -3.60 -7.57
C PHE A 155 -10.74 -2.19 -7.03
N ARG A 156 -10.43 -1.24 -7.92
CA ARG A 156 -10.33 0.19 -7.57
C ARG A 156 -11.68 0.84 -7.23
N VAL A 157 -12.78 0.17 -7.52
CA VAL A 157 -14.15 0.64 -7.26
C VAL A 157 -14.80 -0.29 -6.22
N PRO A 158 -15.69 0.22 -5.35
CA PRO A 158 -16.46 -0.62 -4.46
C PRO A 158 -17.16 -1.76 -5.21
N ASN A 159 -16.93 -2.98 -4.75
CA ASN A 159 -17.40 -4.20 -5.38
C ASN A 159 -17.91 -5.18 -4.32
N TRP A 160 -18.85 -6.03 -4.72
CA TRP A 160 -19.41 -7.12 -3.91
C TRP A 160 -18.76 -8.46 -4.25
N CYS A 161 -17.60 -8.47 -4.91
CA CYS A 161 -16.89 -9.69 -5.24
C CYS A 161 -16.68 -10.56 -3.99
N GLU A 162 -16.79 -11.87 -4.20
CA GLU A 162 -16.49 -12.87 -3.19
C GLU A 162 -14.99 -13.01 -3.00
N VAL A 163 -14.52 -12.78 -1.77
CA VAL A 163 -13.09 -12.69 -1.49
C VAL A 163 -12.41 -14.04 -1.69
N GLU A 164 -12.99 -15.14 -1.20
CA GLU A 164 -12.35 -16.47 -1.25
C GLU A 164 -12.09 -16.95 -2.68
N GLU A 165 -13.09 -16.86 -3.56
CA GLU A 165 -12.95 -17.27 -4.95
C GLU A 165 -11.95 -16.38 -5.70
N VAL A 166 -12.07 -15.07 -5.53
CA VAL A 166 -11.21 -14.10 -6.23
C VAL A 166 -9.77 -14.21 -5.74
N GLU A 167 -9.56 -14.37 -4.43
CA GLU A 167 -8.24 -14.56 -3.82
C GLU A 167 -7.52 -15.77 -4.41
N GLY A 168 -8.20 -16.93 -4.51
CA GLY A 168 -7.61 -18.14 -5.08
C GLY A 168 -7.19 -17.96 -6.55
N VAL A 169 -8.04 -17.31 -7.35
CA VAL A 169 -7.76 -17.09 -8.77
C VAL A 169 -6.65 -16.06 -8.99
N LEU A 170 -6.62 -14.96 -8.22
CA LEU A 170 -5.59 -13.93 -8.31
C LEU A 170 -4.22 -14.46 -7.87
N ARG A 171 -4.16 -15.25 -6.79
CA ARG A 171 -2.92 -15.91 -6.33
C ARG A 171 -2.39 -16.88 -7.39
N ALA A 172 -3.26 -17.71 -7.98
CA ALA A 172 -2.87 -18.67 -9.01
C ALA A 172 -2.29 -18.01 -10.27
N ARG A 173 -2.74 -16.79 -10.60
CA ARG A 173 -2.26 -16.03 -11.77
C ARG A 173 -1.13 -15.05 -11.45
N GLY A 174 -0.68 -14.96 -10.20
CA GLY A 174 0.35 -14.00 -9.76
C GLY A 174 -0.09 -12.53 -9.82
N MET A 175 -1.39 -12.26 -9.81
CA MET A 175 -1.97 -10.90 -9.90
C MET A 175 -2.05 -10.24 -8.51
N PHE A 176 -0.88 -10.01 -7.90
CA PHE A 176 -0.78 -9.53 -6.51
C PHE A 176 -1.19 -8.07 -6.31
N ARG A 177 -1.02 -7.22 -7.34
CA ARG A 177 -1.42 -5.81 -7.29
C ARG A 177 -2.93 -5.67 -7.16
N GLU A 178 -3.67 -6.44 -7.96
CA GLU A 178 -5.13 -6.51 -7.92
C GLU A 178 -5.63 -7.10 -6.60
N LEU A 179 -4.92 -8.09 -6.05
CA LEU A 179 -5.26 -8.69 -4.75
C LEU A 179 -5.08 -7.69 -3.59
N LYS A 180 -4.03 -6.88 -3.64
CA LYS A 180 -3.82 -5.76 -2.69
C LYS A 180 -4.96 -4.75 -2.78
N ASP A 181 -5.35 -4.34 -3.98
CA ASP A 181 -6.45 -3.40 -4.21
C ASP A 181 -7.78 -3.97 -3.67
N LEU A 182 -8.05 -5.26 -3.89
CA LEU A 182 -9.22 -5.96 -3.35
C LEU A 182 -9.24 -5.92 -1.82
N TYR A 183 -8.14 -6.29 -1.15
CA TYR A 183 -8.10 -6.27 0.31
C TYR A 183 -8.26 -4.88 0.90
N HIS A 184 -7.63 -3.86 0.27
CA HIS A 184 -7.81 -2.48 0.67
C HIS A 184 -9.29 -2.05 0.57
N GLN A 185 -9.94 -2.38 -0.55
CA GLN A 185 -11.34 -2.03 -0.78
C GLN A 185 -12.30 -2.71 0.21
N LYS A 186 -11.94 -3.91 0.68
CA LYS A 186 -12.72 -4.71 1.65
C LYS A 186 -12.32 -4.47 3.12
N LYS A 187 -11.43 -3.50 3.40
CA LYS A 187 -10.86 -3.24 4.74
C LYS A 187 -10.17 -4.47 5.38
N MET A 188 -9.73 -5.43 4.56
CA MET A 188 -9.00 -6.63 5.00
C MET A 188 -7.50 -6.35 5.15
N HIS A 189 -7.16 -5.33 5.92
CA HIS A 189 -5.79 -4.81 6.02
C HIS A 189 -4.78 -5.85 6.52
N ARG A 190 -5.16 -6.70 7.48
CA ARG A 190 -4.33 -7.79 8.01
C ARG A 190 -3.87 -8.76 6.91
N LYS A 191 -4.81 -9.23 6.08
CA LYS A 191 -4.51 -10.13 4.96
C LYS A 191 -3.65 -9.45 3.88
N ALA A 192 -3.88 -8.16 3.63
CA ALA A 192 -3.06 -7.39 2.70
C ALA A 192 -1.61 -7.30 3.15
N LEU A 193 -1.39 -6.97 4.42
CA LEU A 193 -0.06 -6.81 4.99
C LEU A 193 0.68 -8.16 5.10
N GLU A 194 -0.04 -9.24 5.42
CA GLU A 194 0.54 -10.58 5.38
C GLU A 194 0.98 -11.00 3.97
N LEU A 195 0.17 -10.69 2.94
CA LEU A 195 0.55 -10.92 1.56
C LEU A 195 1.80 -10.10 1.18
N LEU A 196 1.82 -8.81 1.52
CA LEU A 196 2.96 -7.94 1.24
C LEU A 196 4.24 -8.43 1.94
N ARG A 197 4.12 -8.93 3.16
CA ARG A 197 5.23 -9.58 3.87
C ARG A 197 5.74 -10.81 3.11
N GLN A 198 4.86 -11.70 2.66
CA GLN A 198 5.23 -12.90 1.90
C GLN A 198 5.90 -12.57 0.56
N LEU A 199 5.52 -11.44 -0.07
CA LEU A 199 6.16 -10.96 -1.30
C LEU A 199 7.53 -10.37 -0.99
N GLY A 200 7.65 -9.53 0.04
CA GLY A 200 8.91 -8.92 0.44
C GLY A 200 9.96 -9.92 0.95
N GLU A 201 9.55 -11.02 1.58
CA GLU A 201 10.47 -12.09 2.01
C GLU A 201 11.22 -12.75 0.83
N LYS A 202 10.71 -12.64 -0.39
CA LYS A 202 11.37 -13.14 -1.60
C LYS A 202 12.42 -12.17 -2.16
N GLU A 203 12.36 -10.91 -1.75
CA GLU A 203 13.31 -9.88 -2.17
C GLU A 203 14.57 -9.94 -1.30
N GLU A 204 15.73 -9.84 -1.95
CA GLU A 204 17.03 -9.87 -1.27
C GLU A 204 17.37 -8.51 -0.64
N ASP A 205 16.96 -7.41 -1.28
CA ASP A 205 17.16 -6.06 -0.77
C ASP A 205 16.20 -5.76 0.39
N LEU A 206 16.77 -5.32 1.52
CA LEU A 206 16.02 -4.94 2.72
C LEU A 206 15.09 -3.74 2.47
N ASP A 207 15.51 -2.79 1.63
CA ASP A 207 14.71 -1.61 1.31
C ASP A 207 13.51 -1.97 0.45
N GLU A 208 13.72 -2.79 -0.59
CA GLU A 208 12.63 -3.24 -1.46
C GLU A 208 11.66 -4.18 -0.73
N ARG A 209 12.18 -5.04 0.16
CA ARG A 209 11.39 -5.94 1.01
C ARG A 209 10.29 -5.23 1.80
N VAL A 210 10.59 -4.04 2.33
CA VAL A 210 9.63 -3.29 3.16
C VAL A 210 8.88 -2.22 2.38
N TYR A 211 9.34 -1.83 1.19
CA TYR A 211 8.82 -0.69 0.43
C TYR A 211 7.31 -0.72 0.22
N ASP A 212 6.78 -1.82 -0.34
CA ASP A 212 5.34 -1.93 -0.62
C ASP A 212 4.49 -1.94 0.67
N SER A 213 5.03 -2.52 1.75
CA SER A 213 4.39 -2.54 3.06
C SER A 213 4.32 -1.14 3.66
N VAL A 214 5.40 -0.37 3.58
CA VAL A 214 5.46 1.04 4.02
C VAL A 214 4.47 1.89 3.23
N GLN A 215 4.45 1.78 1.90
CA GLN A 215 3.53 2.52 1.03
C GLN A 215 2.06 2.20 1.32
N TYR A 216 1.76 0.97 1.74
CA TYR A 216 0.42 0.58 2.16
C TYR A 216 0.07 1.20 3.53
N LEU A 217 0.93 1.02 4.54
CA LEU A 217 0.72 1.52 5.89
C LEU A 217 0.58 3.04 5.98
N ARG A 218 1.29 3.79 5.13
CA ARG A 218 1.17 5.26 5.04
C ARG A 218 -0.24 5.73 4.67
N LYS A 219 -1.05 4.88 4.04
CA LYS A 219 -2.41 5.20 3.61
C LYS A 219 -3.48 4.78 4.62
N LEU A 220 -3.10 4.00 5.64
CA LEU A 220 -4.04 3.51 6.65
C LEU A 220 -4.38 4.61 7.65
N GLY A 221 -5.67 4.79 7.90
CA GLY A 221 -6.21 5.79 8.80
C GLY A 221 -6.08 5.44 10.29
N PRO A 222 -6.53 6.33 11.19
CA PRO A 222 -6.55 6.09 12.64
C PRO A 222 -7.50 4.96 13.08
N GLY A 223 -8.44 4.53 12.22
CA GLY A 223 -9.36 3.43 12.50
C GLY A 223 -8.68 2.07 12.63
N ASP A 224 -7.55 1.86 11.94
CA ASP A 224 -6.82 0.58 11.88
C ASP A 224 -5.47 0.64 12.60
N LEU A 225 -5.37 1.53 13.59
CA LEU A 225 -4.12 1.87 14.27
C LEU A 225 -3.43 0.67 14.93
N GLU A 226 -4.20 -0.26 15.49
CA GLU A 226 -3.65 -1.50 16.06
C GLU A 226 -2.98 -2.38 14.98
N GLN A 227 -3.61 -2.50 13.80
CA GLN A 227 -3.05 -3.24 12.67
C GLN A 227 -1.79 -2.55 12.11
N VAL A 228 -1.78 -1.22 12.10
CA VAL A 228 -0.59 -0.42 11.71
C VAL A 228 0.56 -0.71 12.66
N PHE A 229 0.31 -0.71 13.97
CA PHE A 229 1.33 -1.03 14.97
C PHE A 229 1.86 -2.46 14.84
N GLU A 230 0.97 -3.47 14.77
CA GLU A 230 1.39 -4.86 14.61
C GLU A 230 2.31 -5.05 13.40
N SER A 231 1.96 -4.43 12.27
CA SER A 231 2.67 -4.60 11.01
C SER A 231 3.93 -3.73 10.94
N ALA A 232 3.91 -2.53 11.52
CA ALA A 232 5.08 -1.67 11.62
C ALA A 232 6.18 -2.29 12.47
N ARG A 233 5.85 -3.14 13.46
CA ARG A 233 6.85 -3.89 14.24
C ARG A 233 7.78 -4.68 13.33
N TRP A 234 7.22 -5.45 12.42
CA TRP A 234 8.00 -6.24 11.48
C TRP A 234 8.85 -5.34 10.57
N VAL A 235 8.29 -4.23 10.07
CA VAL A 235 9.04 -3.28 9.23
C VAL A 235 10.23 -2.69 10.00
N ILE A 236 10.03 -2.24 11.24
CA ILE A 236 11.09 -1.65 12.09
C ILE A 236 12.20 -2.68 12.37
N GLU A 237 11.84 -3.95 12.60
CA GLU A 237 12.81 -5.02 12.82
C GLU A 237 13.67 -5.30 11.59
N GLN A 238 13.13 -5.12 10.38
CA GLN A 238 13.89 -5.26 9.13
C GLN A 238 14.71 -4.01 8.80
N ASN A 239 14.06 -2.84 8.85
CA ASN A 239 14.68 -1.54 8.59
C ASN A 239 14.03 -0.46 9.46
N SER A 240 14.79 0.03 10.44
CA SER A 240 14.35 1.02 11.42
C SER A 240 13.99 2.36 10.81
N ASP A 241 14.74 2.80 9.80
CA ASP A 241 14.57 4.12 9.18
C ASP A 241 13.30 4.15 8.33
N ARG A 242 13.08 3.08 7.55
CA ARG A 242 11.83 2.88 6.79
C ARG A 242 10.61 2.74 7.69
N GLY A 243 10.77 2.05 8.82
CA GLY A 243 9.71 1.95 9.83
C GLY A 243 9.29 3.31 10.38
N LEU A 244 10.24 4.24 10.53
CA LEU A 244 9.97 5.60 10.99
C LEU A 244 9.25 6.44 9.91
N GLU A 245 9.55 6.23 8.62
CA GLU A 245 8.86 6.92 7.51
C GLU A 245 7.34 6.70 7.52
N ILE A 246 6.87 5.54 8.03
CA ILE A 246 5.44 5.24 8.17
C ILE A 246 4.76 6.29 9.05
N PHE A 247 5.41 6.70 10.14
CA PHE A 247 4.83 7.61 11.14
C PHE A 247 5.09 9.09 10.81
N LYS A 248 6.05 9.38 9.93
CA LYS A 248 6.35 10.74 9.45
C LYS A 248 5.46 11.19 8.30
N SER A 249 4.64 10.30 7.73
CA SER A 249 3.84 10.63 6.55
C SER A 249 2.88 11.81 6.81
N GLU A 250 2.70 12.65 5.80
CA GLU A 250 1.71 13.73 5.79
C GLU A 250 0.35 13.25 5.28
N ASP A 251 0.32 12.07 4.64
CA ASP A 251 -0.86 11.51 3.99
C ASP A 251 -1.99 11.22 4.99
N VAL A 252 -1.64 10.83 6.23
CA VAL A 252 -2.58 10.51 7.30
C VAL A 252 -2.06 11.07 8.63
N ASP A 253 -2.89 11.83 9.34
CA ASP A 253 -2.56 12.31 10.69
C ASP A 253 -2.93 11.23 11.72
N LEU A 254 -1.92 10.43 12.10
CA LEU A 254 -2.05 9.44 13.17
C LEU A 254 -1.97 10.11 14.56
N PRO A 255 -2.66 9.58 15.59
CA PRO A 255 -2.57 10.08 16.96
C PRO A 255 -1.13 10.04 17.50
N ARG A 256 -0.47 11.20 17.51
CA ARG A 256 0.95 11.39 17.84
C ARG A 256 1.34 10.82 19.20
N ASN A 257 0.46 10.96 20.20
CA ASN A 257 0.68 10.41 21.54
C ASN A 257 0.77 8.87 21.53
N HIS A 258 -0.18 8.20 20.86
CA HIS A 258 -0.18 6.74 20.78
C HIS A 258 1.00 6.22 19.96
N VAL A 259 1.41 6.94 18.91
CA VAL A 259 2.61 6.62 18.11
C VAL A 259 3.86 6.74 18.98
N ALA A 260 4.00 7.83 19.74
CA ALA A 260 5.13 8.01 20.66
C ALA A 260 5.19 6.90 21.74
N ASP A 261 4.05 6.51 22.32
CA ASP A 261 3.94 5.40 23.27
C ASP A 261 4.36 4.06 22.66
N TYR A 262 3.96 3.82 21.40
CA TYR A 262 4.32 2.62 20.67
C TYR A 262 5.81 2.56 20.36
N LEU A 263 6.38 3.65 19.84
CA LEU A 263 7.80 3.74 19.50
C LEU A 263 8.69 3.61 20.75
N GLU A 264 8.32 4.24 21.87
CA GLU A 264 9.09 4.13 23.12
C GLU A 264 9.14 2.68 23.65
N LYS A 265 8.07 1.90 23.47
CA LYS A 265 8.05 0.47 23.85
C LYS A 265 8.99 -0.40 23.02
N ILE A 266 9.27 -0.01 21.78
CA ILE A 266 10.15 -0.76 20.87
C ILE A 266 11.59 -0.32 21.06
N SER A 267 11.85 0.98 20.88
CA SER A 267 13.18 1.56 20.98
C SER A 267 13.08 3.03 21.38
N PRO A 268 13.70 3.41 22.51
CA PRO A 268 13.79 4.81 22.93
C PRO A 268 14.34 5.71 21.82
N LEU A 269 15.36 5.27 21.08
CA LEU A 269 16.00 6.02 19.99
C LEU A 269 15.04 6.36 18.84
N LEU A 270 14.13 5.44 18.49
CA LEU A 270 13.13 5.69 17.44
C LEU A 270 12.11 6.72 17.89
N CYS A 271 11.70 6.66 19.15
CA CYS A 271 10.83 7.68 19.74
C CYS A 271 11.52 9.04 19.74
N THR A 272 12.82 9.11 20.07
CA THR A 272 13.61 10.34 20.00
C THR A 272 13.59 10.94 18.59
N ASN A 273 13.89 10.14 17.56
CA ASN A 273 13.91 10.60 16.16
C ASN A 273 12.53 11.05 15.67
N TYR A 274 11.46 10.41 16.15
CA TYR A 274 10.09 10.83 15.86
C TYR A 274 9.74 12.16 16.52
N LEU A 275 10.08 12.33 17.80
CA LEU A 275 9.85 13.58 18.53
C LEU A 275 10.70 14.74 18.00
N GLU A 276 11.95 14.48 17.59
CA GLU A 276 12.80 15.45 16.89
C GLU A 276 12.11 15.95 15.61
N TYR A 277 11.57 15.03 14.79
CA TYR A 277 10.79 15.37 13.60
C TYR A 277 9.55 16.21 13.94
N LEU A 278 8.80 15.82 14.99
CA LEU A 278 7.62 16.58 15.41
C LEU A 278 7.96 18.01 15.85
N ILE A 279 9.05 18.20 16.60
CA ILE A 279 9.41 19.49 17.16
C ILE A 279 10.11 20.38 16.11
N GLN A 280 11.04 19.83 15.34
CA GLN A 280 11.87 20.61 14.40
C GLN A 280 11.17 20.81 13.05
N GLU A 281 10.58 19.76 12.48
CA GLU A 281 9.99 19.81 11.14
C GLU A 281 8.51 20.20 11.18
N ARG A 282 7.73 19.63 12.11
CA ARG A 282 6.30 19.96 12.26
C ARG A 282 6.04 21.18 13.18
N GLY A 283 7.05 21.64 13.92
CA GLY A 283 6.93 22.82 14.79
C GLY A 283 6.04 22.62 16.01
N GLU A 284 5.94 21.39 16.54
CA GLU A 284 5.15 21.11 17.74
C GLU A 284 5.69 21.86 18.98
N VAL A 285 4.80 22.60 19.65
CA VAL A 285 5.11 23.42 20.84
C VAL A 285 4.58 22.78 22.13
N SER A 286 3.98 21.59 22.04
CA SER A 286 3.39 20.91 23.19
C SER A 286 4.43 20.56 24.25
N VAL A 287 4.21 21.06 25.48
CA VAL A 287 5.11 20.83 26.62
C VAL A 287 5.32 19.34 26.90
N ASP A 288 4.31 18.50 26.68
CA ASP A 288 4.40 17.06 26.95
C ASP A 288 5.38 16.36 26.00
N PHE A 289 5.45 16.77 24.73
CA PHE A 289 6.40 16.20 23.76
C PHE A 289 7.82 16.68 24.03
N HIS A 290 7.99 17.96 24.40
CA HIS A 290 9.29 18.50 24.79
C HIS A 290 9.80 17.82 26.07
N ASP A 291 8.96 17.68 27.10
CA ASP A 291 9.30 16.92 28.31
C ASP A 291 9.74 15.51 27.96
N ARG A 292 8.95 14.78 27.18
CA ARG A 292 9.23 13.39 26.82
C ARG A 292 10.54 13.25 26.05
N LEU A 293 10.83 14.16 25.12
CA LEU A 293 12.07 14.16 24.37
C LEU A 293 13.28 14.33 25.29
N VAL A 294 13.22 15.27 26.24
CA VAL A 294 14.34 15.49 27.16
C VAL A 294 14.53 14.33 28.13
N GLU A 295 13.44 13.76 28.64
CA GLU A 295 13.50 12.54 29.46
C GLU A 295 14.14 11.38 28.68
N LEU A 296 13.82 11.23 27.39
CA LEU A 296 14.40 10.20 26.54
C LEU A 296 15.89 10.43 26.29
N TYR A 297 16.32 11.66 25.97
CA TYR A 297 17.75 11.97 25.85
C TYR A 297 18.51 11.63 27.14
N ALA A 298 18.00 12.06 28.30
CA ALA A 298 18.63 11.76 29.58
C ALA A 298 18.72 10.25 29.85
N LYS A 299 17.63 9.50 29.63
CA LYS A 299 17.62 8.03 29.77
C LYS A 299 18.64 7.36 28.84
N ILE A 300 18.67 7.74 27.56
CA ILE A 300 19.60 7.16 26.57
C ILE A 300 21.05 7.46 26.94
N THR A 301 21.38 8.69 27.36
CA THR A 301 22.74 9.04 27.80
C THR A 301 23.18 8.23 29.02
N LEU A 302 22.29 8.01 30.00
CA LEU A 302 22.59 7.20 31.18
C LEU A 302 22.76 5.71 30.82
N GLU A 303 21.92 5.17 29.96
CA GLU A 303 22.03 3.79 29.48
C GLU A 303 23.29 3.56 28.64
N ALA A 304 23.62 4.48 27.74
CA ALA A 304 24.83 4.41 26.91
C ALA A 304 26.09 4.42 27.79
N ARG A 305 26.11 5.22 28.87
CA ARG A 305 27.18 5.18 29.87
C ARG A 305 27.28 3.81 30.54
N ARG A 306 26.15 3.22 30.95
CA ARG A 306 26.12 1.88 31.57
C ARG A 306 26.64 0.80 30.61
N LYS A 307 26.33 0.92 29.32
CA LYS A 307 26.79 0.02 28.25
C LYS A 307 28.21 0.31 27.75
N LYS A 308 28.84 1.41 28.20
CA LYS A 308 30.15 1.92 27.73
C LYS A 308 30.18 2.29 26.23
N GLU A 309 29.05 2.72 25.69
CA GLU A 309 28.92 3.23 24.31
C GLU A 309 29.20 4.74 24.27
N GLU A 310 30.48 5.11 24.30
CA GLU A 310 30.88 6.52 24.49
C GLU A 310 30.44 7.44 23.33
N ASN A 311 30.45 6.94 22.09
CA ASN A 311 30.02 7.73 20.92
C ASN A 311 28.53 8.10 20.99
N LEU A 312 27.66 7.12 21.28
CA LEU A 312 26.22 7.35 21.39
C LEU A 312 25.92 8.26 22.58
N ARG A 313 26.65 8.07 23.70
CA ARG A 313 26.55 8.90 24.89
C ARG A 313 26.84 10.36 24.58
N GLN A 314 27.97 10.65 23.92
CA GLN A 314 28.37 12.01 23.57
C GLN A 314 27.37 12.67 22.63
N GLN A 315 27.00 11.99 21.53
CA GLN A 315 26.04 12.53 20.57
C GLN A 315 24.69 12.86 21.23
N THR A 316 24.19 11.97 22.08
CA THR A 316 22.91 12.17 22.76
C THR A 316 23.03 13.27 23.83
N TYR A 317 24.17 13.35 24.51
CA TYR A 317 24.44 14.40 25.50
C TYR A 317 24.54 15.79 24.84
N ASP A 318 25.21 15.91 23.71
CA ASP A 318 25.30 17.17 22.97
C ASP A 318 23.91 17.62 22.48
N LYS A 319 23.09 16.67 22.00
CA LYS A 319 21.68 16.93 21.67
C LYS A 319 20.87 17.38 22.90
N LEU A 320 21.04 16.72 24.05
CA LEU A 320 20.40 17.09 25.31
C LEU A 320 20.77 18.53 25.72
N MET A 321 22.05 18.86 25.70
CA MET A 321 22.57 20.18 26.07
C MET A 321 22.05 21.26 25.12
N THR A 322 22.10 21.00 23.81
CA THR A 322 21.55 21.92 22.80
C THR A 322 20.06 22.16 23.02
N PHE A 323 19.30 21.10 23.31
CA PHE A 323 17.86 21.19 23.53
C PHE A 323 17.52 21.98 24.81
N ILE A 324 18.19 21.68 25.92
CA ILE A 324 18.01 22.35 27.21
C ILE A 324 18.32 23.85 27.08
N SER A 325 19.36 24.21 26.32
CA SER A 325 19.74 25.61 26.12
C SER A 325 18.80 26.36 25.16
N THR A 326 18.34 25.71 24.09
CA THR A 326 17.56 26.37 23.03
C THR A 326 16.07 26.49 23.36
N THR A 327 15.49 25.50 24.04
CA THR A 327 14.05 25.43 24.27
C THR A 327 13.66 25.83 25.70
N THR A 328 12.47 26.42 25.84
CA THR A 328 11.87 26.79 27.14
C THR A 328 10.52 26.09 27.38
N HIS A 329 10.09 25.23 26.45
CA HIS A 329 8.78 24.59 26.46
C HIS A 329 8.75 23.29 27.26
N TYR A 330 9.70 23.04 28.17
CA TYR A 330 9.70 21.85 29.04
C TYR A 330 9.66 22.24 30.52
N ARG A 331 9.14 21.33 31.35
CA ARG A 331 9.07 21.48 32.81
C ARG A 331 10.42 21.16 33.44
N VAL A 332 11.13 22.22 33.78
CA VAL A 332 12.47 22.16 34.39
C VAL A 332 12.48 21.35 35.70
N ASP A 333 11.47 21.49 36.56
CA ASP A 333 11.38 20.75 37.82
C ASP A 333 11.31 19.24 37.64
N ARG A 334 10.53 18.79 36.65
CA ARG A 334 10.33 17.36 36.35
C ARG A 334 11.62 16.72 35.86
N LEU A 335 12.32 17.41 34.95
CA LEU A 335 13.60 16.95 34.45
C LEU A 335 14.69 16.97 35.53
N TYR A 336 14.74 18.02 36.36
CA TYR A 336 15.68 18.10 37.46
C TYR A 336 15.50 16.95 38.46
N GLY A 337 14.26 16.56 38.75
CA GLY A 337 13.97 15.40 39.59
C GLY A 337 14.35 14.04 38.96
N LEU A 338 14.40 13.95 37.63
CA LEU A 338 14.81 12.73 36.92
C LEU A 338 16.33 12.53 36.94
N LEU A 339 17.09 13.61 36.92
CA LEU A 339 18.55 13.56 36.95
C LEU A 339 19.06 13.20 38.35
N SER A 340 19.78 12.09 38.45
CA SER A 340 20.44 11.69 39.71
C SER A 340 21.44 12.75 40.18
N SER A 341 21.69 12.82 41.49
CA SER A 341 22.65 13.75 42.09
C SER A 341 24.10 13.50 41.69
N GLU A 342 24.39 12.35 41.09
CA GLU A 342 25.75 11.91 40.79
C GLU A 342 26.10 11.95 39.30
N ASP A 343 25.16 12.33 38.44
CA ASP A 343 25.29 12.24 36.99
C ASP A 343 24.87 13.53 36.28
N LEU A 344 25.45 13.77 35.09
CA LEU A 344 25.07 14.86 34.18
C LEU A 344 25.11 16.25 34.87
N TYR A 345 26.20 16.52 35.59
CA TYR A 345 26.37 17.74 36.38
C TYR A 345 26.14 19.02 35.59
N GLU A 346 26.61 19.11 34.35
CA GLU A 346 26.44 20.32 33.53
C GLU A 346 24.97 20.58 33.18
N ALA A 347 24.24 19.55 32.73
CA ALA A 347 22.81 19.65 32.47
C ALA A 347 22.06 20.08 33.74
N ARG A 348 22.43 19.53 34.89
CA ARG A 348 21.86 19.88 36.20
C ARG A 348 22.15 21.33 36.59
N ALA A 349 23.34 21.85 36.31
CA ALA A 349 23.71 23.22 36.60
C ALA A 349 22.91 24.22 35.75
N ILE A 350 22.71 23.92 34.45
CA ILE A 350 21.84 24.74 33.57
C ILE A 350 20.40 24.73 34.07
N LEU A 351 19.87 23.56 34.46
CA LEU A 351 18.51 23.46 35.00
C LEU A 351 18.35 24.23 36.31
N LEU A 352 19.34 24.18 37.21
CA LEU A 352 19.35 24.99 38.44
C LEU A 352 19.37 26.49 38.14
N GLY A 353 20.13 26.92 37.14
CA GLY A 353 20.10 28.29 36.63
C GLY A 353 18.71 28.69 36.14
N LYS A 354 18.03 27.83 35.38
CA LYS A 354 16.64 28.08 34.93
C LYS A 354 15.61 28.07 36.07
N LEU A 355 15.87 27.33 37.14
CA LEU A 355 15.04 27.33 38.36
C LEU A 355 15.32 28.53 39.29
N GLY A 356 16.24 29.43 38.92
CA GLY A 356 16.64 30.57 39.74
C GLY A 356 17.51 30.21 40.94
N ARG A 357 18.02 28.98 41.02
CA ARG A 357 18.91 28.49 42.10
C ARG A 357 20.37 28.63 41.71
N HIS A 358 20.78 29.87 41.42
CA HIS A 358 22.11 30.18 40.89
C HIS A 358 23.24 29.76 41.84
N ASP A 359 23.06 29.90 43.16
CA ASP A 359 24.07 29.51 44.16
C ASP A 359 24.44 28.03 44.06
N GLN A 360 23.43 27.15 43.88
CA GLN A 360 23.63 25.71 43.74
C GLN A 360 24.21 25.35 42.36
N ALA A 361 23.89 26.12 41.32
CA ALA A 361 24.48 25.95 39.99
C ALA A 361 25.98 26.28 40.00
N LEU A 362 26.36 27.40 40.63
CA LEU A 362 27.74 27.85 40.79
C LEU A 362 28.55 26.85 41.62
N GLU A 363 28.00 26.34 42.72
CA GLU A 363 28.66 25.31 43.52
C GLU A 363 28.96 24.06 42.66
N LEU A 364 28.03 23.68 41.79
CA LEU A 364 28.21 22.55 40.89
C LEU A 364 29.31 22.81 39.84
N TYR A 365 29.34 23.99 39.20
CA TYR A 365 30.35 24.37 38.22
C TYR A 365 31.76 24.44 38.85
N VAL A 366 31.88 25.09 40.00
CA VAL A 366 33.15 25.33 40.68
C VAL A 366 33.71 24.06 41.30
N TYR A 367 32.91 23.31 42.06
CA TYR A 367 33.43 22.20 42.86
C TYR A 367 33.37 20.84 42.15
N ARG A 368 32.42 20.62 41.24
CA ARG A 368 32.23 19.32 40.57
C ARG A 368 32.75 19.31 39.14
N LEU A 369 32.44 20.34 38.35
CA LEU A 369 32.89 20.45 36.97
C LEU A 369 34.29 21.07 36.83
N GLN A 370 34.72 21.85 37.84
CA GLN A 370 35.96 22.64 37.81
C GLN A 370 36.05 23.57 36.57
N ASP A 371 34.90 23.96 36.02
CA ASP A 371 34.80 24.83 34.85
C ASP A 371 34.46 26.24 35.31
N TYR A 372 35.52 27.01 35.63
CA TYR A 372 35.41 28.36 36.18
C TYR A 372 34.92 29.40 35.16
N LEU A 373 35.09 29.14 33.86
CA LEU A 373 34.67 30.07 32.80
C LEU A 373 33.14 30.05 32.64
N LYS A 374 32.53 28.86 32.63
CA LYS A 374 31.07 28.72 32.63
C LYS A 374 30.39 29.12 33.94
N ALA A 375 31.16 29.33 35.00
CA ALA A 375 30.64 29.84 36.27
C ALA A 375 30.56 31.39 36.30
N GLU A 376 31.28 32.09 35.42
CA GLU A 376 31.20 33.55 35.30
C GLU A 376 30.13 34.03 34.31
N GLU A 377 29.77 33.19 33.32
CA GLU A 377 28.64 33.41 32.38
C GLU A 377 27.28 33.06 33.01
#